data_AF-A0AAV7U5U5-F1
#
_entry.id   AF-A0AAV7U5U5-F1
#
_cell.length_a   1.000
_cell.length_b   1.000
_cell.length_c   1.000
_cell.angle_alpha   90.00
_cell.angle_beta   90.00
_cell.angle_gamma   90.00
#
_symmetry.space_group_name_H-M   'P 1'
#
loop_
_entity.id
_entity.type
_entity.pdbx_description
1 polymer ?
#
loop_
_entity_poly.entity_id
_entity_poly.type
_entity_poly.pdbx_seq_one_letter_code
_entity_poly.pdbx_strand_id
1 'polypeptide(L)'
;MLREKCNNESTLSEECTSESTLSGECTKESTLSEECTSESTLSGECTNESTLREECTSESTLSEDCTNGSTLEMDCTHGSTLSEECTNESTLSEDCTNESTLSDVCTNERTLREDCTNESRLSEDCSNESTLSKDCTSESTLRQDCTNESTLREDCTNESTLREDCTNESRMRQD
;
A
#
# COMPACT_ATOMS: atom_id res chain seq x y z
N MET A 1 -3.80 -19.07 -10.93
CA MET A 1 -2.73 -19.12 -9.90
C MET A 1 -1.41 -19.46 -10.54
N LEU A 2 -0.68 -18.43 -10.96
CA LEU A 2 0.74 -18.51 -11.28
C LEU A 2 1.52 -18.32 -9.97
N ARG A 3 2.67 -18.99 -9.87
CA ARG A 3 3.53 -18.90 -8.69
C ARG A 3 4.94 -18.58 -9.13
N GLU A 4 5.45 -17.49 -8.61
CA GLU A 4 6.74 -17.00 -8.99
C GLU A 4 7.69 -17.00 -7.79
N LYS A 5 8.97 -17.30 -8.06
CA LYS A 5 10.02 -17.20 -7.06
C LYS A 5 11.14 -16.36 -7.63
N CYS A 6 11.43 -15.28 -6.94
CA CYS A 6 12.44 -14.32 -7.34
C CYS A 6 13.55 -14.32 -6.27
N ASN A 7 14.81 -14.45 -6.68
CA ASN A 7 15.95 -14.62 -5.77
C ASN A 7 17.18 -13.91 -6.32
N ASN A 8 17.83 -13.09 -5.48
CA ASN A 8 19.07 -12.35 -5.78
C ASN A 8 18.98 -11.46 -7.03
N GLU A 9 18.69 -10.17 -6.85
CA GLU A 9 18.77 -9.17 -7.95
C GLU A 9 17.91 -9.56 -9.16
N SER A 10 16.72 -10.15 -8.91
CA SER A 10 15.83 -10.59 -9.98
C SER A 10 14.70 -9.61 -10.22
N THR A 11 14.43 -9.35 -11.50
CA THR A 11 13.24 -8.60 -11.95
C THR A 11 12.32 -9.55 -12.69
N LEU A 12 11.04 -9.50 -12.34
CA LEU A 12 10.00 -10.32 -12.94
C LEU A 12 8.82 -9.43 -13.31
N SER A 13 8.27 -9.67 -14.49
CA SER A 13 7.19 -8.85 -15.04
C SER A 13 6.15 -9.76 -15.68
N GLU A 14 4.90 -9.62 -15.28
CA GLU A 14 3.78 -10.33 -15.89
C GLU A 14 2.71 -9.36 -16.42
N GLU A 15 2.11 -9.72 -17.55
CA GLU A 15 0.98 -8.99 -18.14
C GLU A 15 -0.22 -9.95 -18.23
N CYS A 16 -1.32 -9.59 -17.59
CA CYS A 16 -2.54 -10.39 -17.54
C CYS A 16 -3.71 -9.66 -18.19
N THR A 17 -4.25 -10.22 -19.28
CA THR A 17 -5.42 -9.66 -19.98
C THR A 17 -6.75 -10.29 -19.54
N SER A 18 -6.72 -11.14 -18.53
CA SER A 18 -7.87 -11.88 -18.01
C SER A 18 -7.74 -12.03 -16.49
N GLU A 19 -8.82 -12.46 -15.85
CA GLU A 19 -8.82 -12.75 -14.40
C GLU A 19 -7.61 -13.61 -14.03
N SER A 20 -6.84 -13.12 -13.05
CA SER A 20 -5.56 -13.71 -12.68
C SER A 20 -5.38 -13.76 -11.17
N THR A 21 -4.58 -14.74 -10.75
CA THR A 21 -4.13 -14.83 -9.36
C THR A 21 -2.66 -15.17 -9.42
N LEU A 22 -1.84 -14.37 -8.77
CA LEU A 22 -0.42 -14.55 -8.67
C LEU A 22 0.02 -14.66 -7.21
N SER A 23 1.04 -15.48 -7.00
CA SER A 23 1.71 -15.51 -5.71
C SER A 23 3.22 -15.52 -5.88
N GLY A 24 3.91 -14.54 -5.29
CA GLY A 24 5.36 -14.38 -5.33
C GLY A 24 6.02 -14.73 -4.01
N GLU A 25 7.17 -15.41 -4.05
CA GLU A 25 8.11 -15.39 -2.93
C GLU A 25 9.42 -14.76 -3.41
N CYS A 26 9.80 -13.66 -2.78
CA CYS A 26 10.93 -12.86 -3.20
C CYS A 26 11.98 -12.73 -2.10
N THR A 27 13.24 -13.00 -2.44
CA THR A 27 14.36 -12.86 -1.51
C THR A 27 15.47 -12.01 -2.11
N LYS A 28 15.94 -11.03 -1.32
CA LYS A 28 17.10 -10.17 -1.60
C LYS A 28 17.02 -9.37 -2.90
N GLU A 29 16.80 -8.07 -2.76
CA GLU A 29 16.89 -7.06 -3.83
C GLU A 29 16.18 -7.54 -5.08
N SER A 30 14.86 -7.58 -5.05
CA SER A 30 14.10 -8.07 -6.19
C SER A 30 12.91 -7.19 -6.52
N THR A 31 12.54 -7.20 -7.80
CA THR A 31 11.44 -6.41 -8.32
C THR A 31 10.43 -7.35 -8.96
N LEU A 32 9.17 -7.24 -8.56
CA LEU A 32 8.04 -7.86 -9.23
C LEU A 32 7.14 -6.75 -9.77
N SER A 33 6.66 -6.90 -11.00
CA SER A 33 5.80 -5.92 -11.64
C SER A 33 4.68 -6.63 -12.38
N GLU A 34 3.44 -6.23 -12.14
CA GLU A 34 2.27 -6.83 -12.75
C GLU A 34 1.39 -5.77 -13.40
N GLU A 35 1.02 -6.02 -14.65
CA GLU A 35 0.08 -5.18 -15.39
C GLU A 35 -1.17 -6.01 -15.72
N CYS A 36 -2.32 -5.63 -15.15
CA CYS A 36 -3.57 -6.37 -15.27
C CYS A 36 -4.69 -5.52 -15.88
N THR A 37 -5.28 -5.98 -16.99
CA THR A 37 -6.44 -5.30 -17.60
C THR A 37 -7.79 -5.83 -17.10
N SER A 38 -7.78 -6.75 -16.14
CA SER A 38 -8.94 -7.44 -15.59
C SER A 38 -8.71 -7.71 -14.12
N GLU A 39 -9.67 -8.33 -13.45
CA GLU A 39 -9.58 -8.61 -12.02
C GLU A 39 -8.30 -9.39 -11.67
N SER A 40 -7.51 -8.87 -10.73
CA SER A 40 -6.25 -9.48 -10.29
C SER A 40 -6.25 -9.70 -8.79
N THR A 41 -5.55 -10.75 -8.38
CA THR A 41 -5.17 -10.94 -6.98
C THR A 41 -3.71 -11.29 -6.92
N LEU A 42 -2.94 -10.47 -6.22
CA LEU A 42 -1.53 -10.66 -6.00
C LEU A 42 -1.27 -10.88 -4.50
N SER A 43 -0.44 -11.86 -4.20
CA SER A 43 0.03 -12.11 -2.84
C SER A 43 1.52 -12.39 -2.82
N GLY A 44 2.28 -11.70 -1.99
CA GLY A 44 3.72 -11.81 -1.95
C GLY A 44 4.27 -11.94 -0.54
N GLU A 45 5.31 -12.76 -0.42
CA GLU A 45 6.16 -12.80 0.76
C GLU A 45 7.56 -12.32 0.37
N CYS A 46 8.04 -11.28 1.06
CA CYS A 46 9.30 -10.64 0.75
C CYS A 46 10.28 -10.65 1.93
N THR A 47 11.52 -11.09 1.66
CA THR A 47 12.61 -11.04 2.65
C THR A 47 13.77 -10.21 2.12
N ASN A 48 14.07 -9.11 2.85
CA ASN A 48 14.98 -8.02 2.44
C ASN A 48 14.37 -7.10 1.37
N GLU A 49 15.12 -6.08 0.94
CA GLU A 49 14.64 -5.06 0.00
C GLU A 49 13.95 -5.69 -1.21
N SER A 50 12.68 -5.37 -1.37
CA SER A 50 11.88 -5.70 -2.54
C SER A 50 11.16 -4.47 -3.06
N THR A 51 10.85 -4.50 -4.34
CA THR A 51 9.91 -3.57 -4.96
C THR A 51 8.81 -4.35 -5.62
N LEU A 52 7.57 -4.03 -5.28
CA LEU A 52 6.41 -4.56 -5.95
C LEU A 52 5.67 -3.42 -6.65
N ARG A 53 5.26 -3.68 -7.90
CA ARG A 53 4.49 -2.75 -8.71
C ARG A 53 3.27 -3.45 -9.25
N GLU A 54 2.09 -2.88 -9.06
CA GLU A 54 0.87 -3.37 -9.66
C GLU A 54 0.15 -2.22 -10.38
N GLU A 55 -0.07 -2.38 -11.68
CA GLU A 55 -0.93 -1.51 -12.47
C GLU A 55 -2.18 -2.28 -12.88
N CYS A 56 -3.36 -1.78 -12.47
CA CYS A 56 -4.62 -2.46 -12.72
C CYS A 56 -5.67 -1.53 -13.34
N THR A 57 -6.32 -1.97 -14.42
CA THR A 57 -7.45 -1.19 -14.98
C THR A 57 -8.78 -1.53 -14.32
N SER A 58 -8.91 -2.70 -13.70
CA SER A 58 -10.15 -3.19 -13.08
C SER A 58 -10.00 -3.25 -11.56
N GLU A 59 -10.63 -4.21 -10.90
CA GLU A 59 -10.46 -4.45 -9.46
C GLU A 59 -9.17 -5.23 -9.21
N SER A 60 -8.37 -4.80 -8.24
CA SER A 60 -7.23 -5.57 -7.76
C SER A 60 -7.33 -5.84 -6.26
N THR A 61 -6.67 -6.92 -5.85
CA THR A 61 -6.39 -7.17 -4.44
C THR A 61 -4.93 -7.52 -4.29
N LEU A 62 -4.24 -6.82 -3.40
CA LEU A 62 -2.85 -7.07 -3.09
C LEU A 62 -2.67 -7.34 -1.59
N SER A 63 -1.88 -8.37 -1.28
CA SER A 63 -1.51 -8.72 0.09
C SER A 63 -0.02 -9.01 0.16
N GLU A 64 0.72 -8.23 0.94
CA GLU A 64 2.18 -8.37 1.05
C GLU A 64 2.65 -8.49 2.49
N ASP A 65 3.51 -9.48 2.74
CA ASP A 65 4.21 -9.67 4.01
C ASP A 65 5.72 -9.45 3.82
N CYS A 66 6.28 -8.48 4.55
CA CYS A 66 7.65 -8.01 4.33
C CYS A 66 8.46 -7.84 5.63
N THR A 67 9.69 -8.35 5.64
CA THR A 67 10.50 -8.36 6.88
C THR A 67 11.49 -7.18 6.98
N ASN A 68 12.16 -6.77 5.91
CA ASN A 68 13.41 -6.00 6.01
C ASN A 68 13.48 -4.76 5.11
N GLY A 69 12.38 -4.36 4.49
CA GLY A 69 12.38 -3.30 3.46
C GLY A 69 11.48 -3.69 2.30
N SER A 70 10.39 -2.95 2.10
CA SER A 70 9.54 -3.05 0.92
C SER A 70 9.26 -1.68 0.33
N THR A 71 9.21 -1.61 -0.99
CA THR A 71 8.54 -0.52 -1.70
C THR A 71 7.40 -1.12 -2.48
N LEU A 72 6.20 -0.62 -2.26
CA LEU A 72 5.02 -1.00 -3.00
C LEU A 72 4.45 0.21 -3.73
N GLU A 73 4.21 0.04 -5.02
CA GLU A 73 3.57 1.04 -5.87
C GLU A 73 2.34 0.39 -6.51
N MET A 74 1.16 0.97 -6.28
CA MET A 74 -0.09 0.50 -6.87
C MET A 74 -0.78 1.63 -7.62
N ASP A 75 -1.21 1.33 -8.84
CA ASP A 75 -1.93 2.25 -9.72
C ASP A 75 -3.20 1.57 -10.23
N CYS A 76 -4.38 2.01 -9.78
CA CYS A 76 -5.64 1.34 -10.09
C CYS A 76 -6.76 2.27 -10.55
N THR A 77 -7.48 1.85 -11.60
CA THR A 77 -8.55 2.68 -12.18
C THR A 77 -9.92 2.45 -11.54
N HIS A 78 -10.32 1.20 -11.28
CA HIS A 78 -11.69 0.89 -10.84
C HIS A 78 -11.81 0.58 -9.36
N GLY A 79 -10.89 -0.20 -8.82
CA GLY A 79 -10.82 -0.37 -7.39
C GLY A 79 -9.61 -1.19 -6.97
N SER A 80 -9.16 -0.92 -5.75
CA SER A 80 -8.03 -1.60 -5.14
C SER A 80 -8.35 -1.94 -3.69
N THR A 81 -7.91 -3.12 -3.28
CA THR A 81 -7.78 -3.47 -1.86
C THR A 81 -6.34 -3.87 -1.60
N LEU A 82 -5.69 -3.18 -0.67
CA LEU A 82 -4.33 -3.45 -0.30
C LEU A 82 -4.22 -3.74 1.21
N SER A 83 -3.47 -4.78 1.53
CA SER A 83 -3.05 -5.13 2.87
C SER A 83 -1.54 -5.34 2.91
N GLU A 84 -0.82 -4.54 3.70
CA GLU A 84 0.62 -4.71 3.91
C GLU A 84 0.95 -4.99 5.39
N GLU A 85 1.75 -6.02 5.65
CA GLU A 85 2.40 -6.24 6.94
C GLU A 85 3.92 -6.09 6.80
N CYS A 86 4.49 -5.12 7.50
CA CYS A 86 5.93 -4.85 7.49
C CYS A 86 6.54 -4.92 8.91
N THR A 87 7.68 -5.60 9.03
CA THR A 87 8.44 -5.60 10.30
C THR A 87 9.37 -4.40 10.42
N ASN A 88 10.11 -4.02 9.37
CA ASN A 88 11.15 -2.99 9.48
C ASN A 88 10.76 -1.70 8.76
N GLU A 89 11.19 -1.53 7.52
CA GLU A 89 10.96 -0.31 6.76
C GLU A 89 10.00 -0.62 5.61
N SER A 90 9.04 0.25 5.38
CA SER A 90 8.23 0.18 4.17
C SER A 90 7.84 1.53 3.59
N THR A 91 7.79 1.56 2.26
CA THR A 91 7.33 2.68 1.42
C THR A 91 6.21 2.20 0.50
N LEU A 92 5.14 2.99 0.37
CA LEU A 92 3.87 2.61 -0.24
C LEU A 92 3.31 3.87 -0.86
N SER A 93 3.05 3.77 -2.15
CA SER A 93 2.34 4.77 -2.93
C SER A 93 1.16 4.08 -3.58
N GLU A 94 -0.05 4.55 -3.29
CA GLU A 94 -1.27 4.07 -3.93
C GLU A 94 -1.98 5.23 -4.61
N ASP A 95 -2.21 5.07 -5.91
CA ASP A 95 -2.97 6.00 -6.73
C ASP A 95 -4.24 5.27 -7.24
N CYS A 96 -5.42 5.75 -6.83
CA CYS A 96 -6.70 5.16 -7.24
C CYS A 96 -7.69 6.19 -7.79
N THR A 97 -8.32 5.87 -8.92
CA THR A 97 -9.34 6.77 -9.51
C THR A 97 -10.71 6.61 -8.84
N ASN A 98 -11.09 5.40 -8.43
CA ASN A 98 -12.45 5.11 -7.97
C ASN A 98 -12.49 4.75 -6.49
N GLU A 99 -12.34 3.48 -6.13
CA GLU A 99 -12.44 3.04 -4.74
C GLU A 99 -11.11 2.44 -4.27
N SER A 100 -10.53 2.95 -3.18
CA SER A 100 -9.38 2.34 -2.52
C SER A 100 -9.73 1.92 -1.10
N THR A 101 -9.24 0.75 -0.69
CA THR A 101 -9.20 0.34 0.71
C THR A 101 -7.81 -0.15 1.05
N LEU A 102 -7.17 0.54 1.99
CA LEU A 102 -5.83 0.26 2.45
C LEU A 102 -5.81 -0.07 3.95
N SER A 103 -5.14 -1.16 4.29
CA SER A 103 -4.91 -1.59 5.67
C SER A 103 -3.44 -1.97 5.85
N ASP A 104 -2.70 -1.14 6.59
CA ASP A 104 -1.27 -1.35 6.79
C ASP A 104 -0.90 -1.50 8.26
N VAL A 105 0.01 -2.43 8.51
CA VAL A 105 0.61 -2.66 9.83
C VAL A 105 2.13 -2.60 9.68
N CYS A 106 2.78 -1.70 10.41
CA CYS A 106 4.24 -1.63 10.45
C CYS A 106 4.79 -1.59 11.88
N THR A 107 5.84 -2.38 12.14
CA THR A 107 6.47 -2.40 13.47
C THR A 107 7.49 -1.27 13.66
N ASN A 108 8.29 -0.92 12.64
CA ASN A 108 9.32 0.11 12.79
C ASN A 108 8.99 1.40 12.02
N GLU A 109 9.35 1.51 10.76
CA GLU A 109 9.26 2.78 10.02
C GLU A 109 8.37 2.65 8.79
N ARG A 110 7.51 3.64 8.60
CA ARG A 110 6.48 3.62 7.57
C ARG A 110 6.35 4.98 6.90
N THR A 111 6.39 5.00 5.56
CA THR A 111 5.99 6.18 4.77
C THR A 111 4.89 5.84 3.77
N LEU A 112 3.67 6.30 4.00
CA LEU A 112 2.52 6.06 3.13
C LEU A 112 2.09 7.34 2.39
N ARG A 113 1.89 7.22 1.08
CA ARG A 113 1.22 8.20 0.22
C ARG A 113 0.01 7.55 -0.43
N GLU A 114 -1.17 8.15 -0.26
CA GLU A 114 -2.40 7.71 -0.92
C GLU A 114 -3.04 8.90 -1.65
N ASP A 115 -3.20 8.79 -2.97
CA ASP A 115 -3.94 9.77 -3.78
C ASP A 115 -5.20 9.10 -4.37
N CYS A 116 -6.39 9.55 -3.97
CA CYS A 116 -7.66 8.99 -4.45
C CYS A 116 -8.64 10.04 -4.99
N THR A 117 -9.24 9.77 -6.16
CA THR A 117 -10.19 10.71 -6.76
C THR A 117 -11.62 10.58 -6.19
N ASN A 118 -12.15 9.38 -6.00
CA ASN A 118 -13.52 9.21 -5.50
C ASN A 118 -13.54 8.82 -4.02
N GLU A 119 -13.52 7.53 -3.67
CA GLU A 119 -13.66 7.07 -2.29
C GLU A 119 -12.42 6.35 -1.81
N SER A 120 -11.95 6.70 -0.61
CA SER A 120 -10.79 6.04 0.00
C SER A 120 -11.04 5.70 1.47
N ARG A 121 -10.62 4.51 1.88
CA ARG A 121 -10.56 4.11 3.29
C ARG A 121 -9.16 3.65 3.63
N LEU A 122 -8.57 4.32 4.61
CA LEU A 122 -7.24 3.99 5.11
C LEU A 122 -7.30 3.67 6.60
N SER A 123 -6.72 2.53 6.98
CA SER A 123 -6.39 2.18 8.34
C SER A 123 -4.90 1.87 8.45
N GLU A 124 -4.19 2.62 9.28
CA GLU A 124 -2.76 2.44 9.53
C GLU A 124 -2.52 2.17 11.02
N ASP A 125 -1.69 1.18 11.34
CA ASP A 125 -1.15 0.92 12.67
C ASP A 125 0.38 0.86 12.61
N CYS A 126 1.05 1.80 13.31
CA CYS A 126 2.51 1.81 13.40
C CYS A 126 3.02 1.87 14.84
N SER A 127 3.93 0.95 15.18
CA SER A 127 4.52 0.94 16.52
C SER A 127 5.60 2.00 16.74
N ASN A 128 6.49 2.29 15.78
CA ASN A 128 7.52 3.30 15.99
C ASN A 128 7.22 4.61 15.24
N GLU A 129 7.60 4.72 13.97
CA GLU A 129 7.51 5.99 13.24
C GLU A 129 6.67 5.84 11.99
N SER A 130 5.65 6.70 11.83
CA SER A 130 4.89 6.78 10.61
C SER A 130 4.77 8.19 10.05
N THR A 131 4.86 8.26 8.72
CA THR A 131 4.55 9.44 7.93
C THR A 131 3.45 9.08 6.95
N LEU A 132 2.34 9.78 7.02
CA LEU A 132 1.19 9.60 6.15
C LEU A 132 0.87 10.92 5.42
N SER A 133 0.76 10.83 4.10
CA SER A 133 0.19 11.87 3.24
C SER A 133 -1.00 11.29 2.47
N LYS A 134 -2.16 11.89 2.64
CA LYS A 134 -3.38 11.47 1.95
C LYS A 134 -4.02 12.65 1.21
N ASP A 135 -4.16 12.52 -0.10
CA ASP A 135 -4.87 13.49 -0.93
C ASP A 135 -6.15 12.83 -1.48
N CYS A 136 -7.31 13.45 -1.25
CA CYS A 136 -8.58 12.94 -1.76
C CYS A 136 -9.48 14.01 -2.37
N THR A 137 -10.10 13.72 -3.52
CA THR A 137 -11.04 14.66 -4.14
C THR A 137 -12.47 14.54 -3.62
N SER A 138 -13.00 13.33 -3.34
CA SER A 138 -14.41 13.16 -2.96
C SER A 138 -14.62 12.75 -1.50
N GLU A 139 -14.50 11.46 -1.15
CA GLU A 139 -14.73 10.99 0.21
C GLU A 139 -13.52 10.24 0.75
N SER A 140 -13.12 10.59 1.97
CA SER A 140 -12.04 9.91 2.67
C SER A 140 -12.43 9.52 4.08
N THR A 141 -12.05 8.30 4.45
CA THR A 141 -11.97 7.86 5.84
C THR A 141 -10.52 7.52 6.15
N LEU A 142 -10.03 8.05 7.25
CA LEU A 142 -8.70 7.78 7.76
C LEU A 142 -8.75 7.41 9.25
N ARG A 143 -8.16 6.27 9.56
CA ARG A 143 -7.82 5.85 10.91
C ARG A 143 -6.32 5.61 11.02
N GLN A 144 -5.67 6.28 11.95
CA GLN A 144 -4.25 6.10 12.23
C GLN A 144 -4.07 5.82 13.73
N ASP A 145 -3.46 4.69 14.06
CA ASP A 145 -2.98 4.42 15.41
C ASP A 145 -1.44 4.43 15.40
N CYS A 146 -0.82 5.09 16.38
CA CYS A 146 0.63 5.03 16.53
C CYS A 146 1.10 4.95 17.99
N THR A 147 2.23 4.30 18.25
CA THR A 147 2.81 4.28 19.61
C THR A 147 3.85 5.38 19.83
N ASN A 148 4.82 5.59 18.93
CA ASN A 148 5.91 6.57 19.17
C ASN A 148 5.76 7.91 18.43
N GLU A 149 5.93 7.97 17.12
CA GLU A 149 5.86 9.22 16.36
C GLU A 149 4.97 9.06 15.12
N SER A 150 4.01 9.96 14.94
CA SER A 150 3.28 10.12 13.68
C SER A 150 3.43 11.52 13.10
N THR A 151 3.49 11.59 11.78
CA THR A 151 3.18 12.79 11.01
C THR A 151 2.07 12.48 10.02
N LEU A 152 0.97 13.21 10.11
CA LEU A 152 -0.13 13.16 9.16
C LEU A 152 -0.28 14.47 8.40
N ARG A 153 -0.41 14.35 7.08
CA ARG A 153 -1.01 15.36 6.21
C ARG A 153 -2.20 14.77 5.46
N GLU A 154 -3.34 15.43 5.57
CA GLU A 154 -4.54 15.07 4.83
C GLU A 154 -5.06 16.32 4.09
N ASP A 155 -5.18 16.25 2.77
CA ASP A 155 -5.83 17.29 1.97
C ASP A 155 -7.06 16.67 1.29
N CYS A 156 -8.27 17.02 1.74
CA CYS A 156 -9.51 16.49 1.17
C CYS A 156 -10.45 17.59 0.68
N THR A 157 -10.86 17.52 -0.59
CA THR A 157 -11.65 18.61 -1.20
C THR A 157 -13.11 18.65 -0.75
N ASN A 158 -13.73 17.48 -0.50
CA ASN A 158 -15.18 17.39 -0.26
C ASN A 158 -15.52 16.89 1.16
N GLU A 159 -15.38 15.60 1.45
CA GLU A 159 -15.70 15.02 2.77
C GLU A 159 -14.56 14.15 3.31
N SER A 160 -14.16 14.43 4.55
CA SER A 160 -13.17 13.63 5.27
C SER A 160 -13.65 13.26 6.67
N THR A 161 -13.33 12.04 7.08
CA THR A 161 -13.46 11.57 8.45
C THR A 161 -12.12 11.07 8.95
N LEU A 162 -11.62 11.71 10.01
CA LEU A 162 -10.30 11.44 10.57
C LEU A 162 -10.40 10.98 12.02
N ARG A 163 -9.69 9.89 12.32
CA ARG A 163 -9.42 9.43 13.68
C ARG A 163 -7.94 9.09 13.85
N GLU A 164 -7.25 9.88 14.64
CA GLU A 164 -5.87 9.60 15.06
C GLU A 164 -5.85 9.22 16.56
N ASP A 165 -5.09 8.16 16.89
CA ASP A 165 -4.78 7.75 18.27
C ASP A 165 -3.28 7.48 18.42
N CYS A 166 -2.55 8.46 18.92
CA CYS A 166 -1.10 8.39 19.08
C CYS A 166 -0.70 8.54 20.55
N THR A 167 0.14 7.61 21.03
CA THR A 167 0.49 7.54 22.45
C THR A 167 1.52 8.59 22.87
N ASN A 168 2.53 8.86 22.03
CA ASN A 168 3.67 9.70 22.39
C ASN A 168 3.69 11.04 21.65
N GLU A 169 4.15 11.10 20.39
CA GLU A 169 4.21 12.34 19.59
C GLU A 169 3.39 12.23 18.32
N SER A 170 2.57 13.25 18.02
CA SER A 170 1.89 13.37 16.75
C SER A 170 1.92 14.79 16.18
N ARG A 171 1.99 14.88 14.86
CA ARG A 171 1.87 16.13 14.10
C ARG A 171 0.85 15.94 12.99
N MET A 172 -0.23 16.70 13.06
CA MET A 172 -1.28 16.65 12.04
C MET A 172 -1.46 17.98 11.32
N ARG A 173 -1.66 17.89 10.01
CA ARG A 173 -2.19 18.96 9.17
C ARG A 173 -3.35 18.41 8.34
N GLN A 174 -4.47 19.13 8.36
CA GLN A 174 -5.63 18.81 7.55
C GLN A 174 -6.04 20.08 6.79
N ASP A 175 -6.06 20.03 5.45
CA ASP A 175 -6.47 21.14 4.57
C ASP A 175 -7.81 20.84 3.84
#